data_AF-A0A940ADS5-F1
#
_entry.id   AF-A0A940ADS5-F1
#
_cell.length_a   1.000
_cell.length_b   1.000
_cell.length_c   1.000
_cell.angle_alpha   90.00
_cell.angle_beta   90.00
_cell.angle_gamma   90.00
#
_symmetry.space_group_name_H-M   'P 1'
#
loop_
_entity.id
_entity.type
_entity.pdbx_description
1 polymer ?
#
loop_
_entity_poly.entity_id
_entity_poly.type
_entity_poly.pdbx_seq_one_letter_code
_entity_poly.pdbx_strand_id
1 'polypeptide(L)'
;LNYNSVDHIRKGRNRLMVEDITMLCDELGIKTDLDLRRKGETADLTVSPLGKNVRYIQISSSSYKGIHSETGKQTMINDFKVLADPKNHPIYFHCIGGYDRTGAVAFIANGVLGVSENDLASDWEQTTLPNLPDLPPKDKWRDYDGMVEGFYKYGKTGESLKDCIEKYLLSGGVTPEEIATFRKIMLVK
;
A
#
# COMPACT_ATOMS: atom_id res chain seq x y z
N LEU A 1 9.43 -6.84 9.03
CA LEU A 1 9.33 -8.12 8.30
C LEU A 1 10.51 -8.22 7.33
N ASN A 2 11.06 -9.42 7.14
CA ASN A 2 12.15 -9.77 6.20
C ASN A 2 13.30 -8.78 6.02
N TYR A 3 14.44 -9.06 6.64
CA TYR A 3 15.72 -8.46 6.24
C TYR A 3 15.78 -6.92 6.31
N ASN A 4 15.00 -6.29 7.20
CA ASN A 4 15.09 -4.84 7.43
C ASN A 4 16.54 -4.46 7.74
N SER A 5 17.12 -3.61 6.90
CA SER A 5 18.47 -3.13 7.14
C SER A 5 18.51 -2.33 8.44
N VAL A 6 19.41 -2.72 9.34
CA VAL A 6 19.54 -2.09 10.67
C VAL A 6 20.21 -0.71 10.56
N ASP A 7 20.90 -0.46 9.43
CA ASP A 7 21.77 0.68 9.18
C ASP A 7 21.70 1.21 7.73
N HIS A 8 20.75 0.73 6.92
CA HIS A 8 20.66 0.93 5.46
C HIS A 8 21.86 0.41 4.65
N ILE A 9 22.77 -0.34 5.26
CA ILE A 9 24.02 -0.84 4.65
C ILE A 9 24.02 -2.37 4.61
N ARG A 10 23.47 -3.04 5.64
CA ARG A 10 23.50 -4.50 5.78
C ARG A 10 22.10 -5.09 5.73
N LYS A 11 21.98 -6.24 5.07
CA LYS A 11 20.76 -7.04 5.08
C LYS A 11 20.43 -7.44 6.52
N GLY A 12 19.19 -7.19 6.97
CA GLY A 12 18.74 -7.54 8.32
C GLY A 12 18.72 -9.05 8.58
N ARG A 13 18.15 -9.52 9.68
CA ARG A 13 17.82 -10.95 9.81
C ARG A 13 16.47 -11.23 9.15
N ASN A 14 16.32 -12.38 8.50
CA ASN A 14 14.97 -12.90 8.23
C ASN A 14 14.28 -13.19 9.58
N ARG A 15 13.06 -12.70 9.74
CA ARG A 15 12.25 -12.93 10.94
C ARG A 15 10.95 -13.68 10.64
N LEU A 16 10.72 -14.09 9.39
CA LEU A 16 9.64 -15.00 9.06
C LEU A 16 9.98 -16.39 9.59
N MET A 17 9.03 -16.95 10.32
CA MET A 17 9.05 -18.32 10.80
C MET A 17 8.42 -19.25 9.77
N VAL A 18 8.61 -20.56 9.96
CA VAL A 18 8.00 -21.57 9.07
C VAL A 18 6.47 -21.46 9.11
N GLU A 19 5.92 -21.20 10.29
CA GLU A 19 4.50 -21.03 10.53
C GLU A 19 3.94 -19.82 9.77
N ASP A 20 4.69 -18.71 9.69
CA ASP A 20 4.30 -17.53 8.91
C ASP A 20 4.22 -17.85 7.41
N ILE A 21 5.19 -18.64 6.92
CA ILE A 21 5.23 -19.06 5.51
C ILE A 21 4.08 -20.03 5.21
N THR A 22 3.82 -21.00 6.10
CA THR A 22 2.68 -21.92 5.95
C THR A 22 1.35 -21.17 5.93
N MET A 23 1.15 -20.22 6.86
CA MET A 23 -0.05 -19.39 6.87
C MET A 23 -0.20 -18.59 5.56
N LEU A 24 0.83 -17.86 5.14
CA LEU A 24 0.74 -16.99 3.96
C LEU A 24 0.64 -17.81 2.65
N CYS A 25 1.45 -18.84 2.49
CA CYS A 25 1.55 -19.57 1.22
C CYS A 25 0.56 -20.72 1.11
N ASP A 26 0.42 -21.53 2.16
CA ASP A 26 -0.34 -22.79 2.07
C ASP A 26 -1.82 -22.57 2.42
N GLU A 27 -2.10 -21.74 3.42
CA GLU A 27 -3.47 -21.47 3.88
C GLU A 27 -4.14 -20.30 3.15
N LEU A 28 -3.46 -19.15 3.04
CA LEU A 28 -3.98 -17.97 2.31
C LEU A 28 -3.71 -18.02 0.81
N GLY A 29 -2.81 -18.89 0.35
CA GLY A 29 -2.51 -19.05 -1.07
C GLY A 29 -1.87 -17.81 -1.71
N ILE A 30 -1.12 -17.00 -0.94
CA ILE A 30 -0.48 -15.77 -1.44
C ILE A 30 0.39 -16.09 -2.66
N LYS A 31 0.15 -15.38 -3.77
CA LYS A 31 0.89 -15.53 -5.03
C LYS A 31 1.83 -14.36 -5.31
N THR A 32 1.57 -13.20 -4.72
CA THR A 32 2.37 -11.99 -4.93
C THR A 32 2.71 -11.34 -3.60
N ASP A 33 3.99 -11.02 -3.45
CA ASP A 33 4.57 -10.23 -2.38
C ASP A 33 4.89 -8.83 -2.93
N LEU A 34 4.04 -7.85 -2.58
CA LEU A 34 4.18 -6.45 -2.96
C LEU A 34 4.88 -5.68 -1.83
N ASP A 35 6.19 -5.51 -1.99
CA ASP A 35 7.05 -4.85 -1.01
C ASP A 35 7.14 -3.34 -1.29
N LEU A 36 6.49 -2.55 -0.44
CA LEU A 36 6.40 -1.09 -0.50
C LEU A 36 7.65 -0.40 0.07
N ARG A 37 8.65 -1.16 0.52
CA ARG A 37 9.89 -0.63 1.09
C ARG A 37 10.78 -0.06 -0.01
N ARG A 38 11.60 0.94 0.32
CA ARG A 38 12.65 1.50 -0.54
C ARG A 38 13.73 0.45 -0.79
N LYS A 39 14.43 0.54 -1.93
CA LYS A 39 15.53 -0.39 -2.27
C LYS A 39 16.52 -0.62 -1.12
N GLY A 40 17.01 0.44 -0.48
CA GLY A 40 17.92 0.35 0.67
C GLY A 40 17.32 -0.29 1.93
N GLU A 41 15.99 -0.31 2.08
CA GLU A 41 15.30 -1.00 3.18
C GLU A 41 15.13 -2.51 2.89
N THR A 42 15.09 -2.90 1.61
CA THR A 42 14.99 -4.30 1.18
C THR A 42 16.33 -5.03 1.13
N ALA A 43 17.45 -4.31 1.24
CA ALA A 43 18.80 -4.84 1.02
C ALA A 43 18.91 -5.64 -0.30
N ASP A 44 18.38 -5.03 -1.37
CA ASP A 44 18.39 -5.52 -2.75
C ASP A 44 17.82 -6.94 -2.93
N LEU A 45 16.76 -7.26 -2.20
CA LEU A 45 15.99 -8.48 -2.44
C LEU A 45 15.48 -8.50 -3.89
N THR A 46 15.67 -9.64 -4.55
CA THR A 46 15.18 -9.93 -5.91
C THR A 46 14.16 -11.08 -5.94
N VAL A 47 13.95 -11.74 -4.80
CA VAL A 47 13.02 -12.86 -4.63
C VAL A 47 12.25 -12.70 -3.34
N SER A 48 11.01 -13.20 -3.31
CA SER A 48 10.20 -13.12 -2.11
C SER A 48 10.77 -14.05 -1.04
N PRO A 49 10.89 -13.59 0.21
CA PRO A 49 11.23 -14.46 1.33
C PRO A 49 10.14 -15.48 1.68
N LEU A 50 8.93 -15.35 1.11
CA LEU A 50 7.85 -16.34 1.19
C LEU A 50 8.11 -17.58 0.32
N GLY A 51 9.10 -17.52 -0.57
CA GLY A 51 9.56 -18.64 -1.37
C GLY A 51 9.45 -18.40 -2.87
N LYS A 52 10.07 -19.29 -3.64
CA LYS A 52 10.22 -19.18 -5.11
C LYS A 52 8.90 -19.18 -5.90
N ASN A 53 7.81 -19.65 -5.27
CA ASN A 53 6.49 -19.71 -5.89
C ASN A 53 5.70 -18.40 -5.73
N VAL A 54 6.21 -17.45 -4.93
CA VAL A 54 5.60 -16.15 -4.72
C VAL A 54 6.31 -15.11 -5.58
N ARG A 55 5.56 -14.44 -6.44
CA ARG A 55 6.07 -13.35 -7.27
C ARG A 55 6.44 -12.16 -6.38
N TYR A 56 7.69 -11.71 -6.47
CA TYR A 56 8.14 -10.54 -5.75
C TYR A 56 8.03 -9.29 -6.62
N ILE A 57 7.38 -8.25 -6.10
CA ILE A 57 7.27 -6.93 -6.73
C ILE A 57 7.68 -5.89 -5.69
N GLN A 58 8.70 -5.10 -6.00
CA GLN A 58 9.16 -4.04 -5.11
C GLN A 58 8.83 -2.67 -5.71
N ILE A 59 8.12 -1.84 -4.95
CA ILE A 59 7.83 -0.45 -5.30
C ILE A 59 8.24 0.42 -4.11
N SER A 60 9.01 1.47 -4.36
CA SER A 60 9.50 2.35 -3.28
C SER A 60 8.42 3.37 -2.92
N SER A 61 7.32 2.90 -2.34
CA SER A 61 6.09 3.65 -2.22
C SER A 61 6.16 4.84 -1.25
N SER A 62 5.37 5.87 -1.56
CA SER A 62 5.21 7.05 -0.70
C SER A 62 4.04 6.87 0.27
N SER A 63 3.87 7.82 1.19
CA SER A 63 2.77 7.86 2.16
C SER A 63 2.40 9.31 2.52
N TYR A 64 1.29 9.48 3.24
CA TYR A 64 0.77 10.79 3.66
C TYR A 64 0.65 11.76 2.47
N LYS A 65 0.77 13.07 2.70
CA LYS A 65 0.85 14.08 1.64
C LYS A 65 1.92 13.80 0.56
N GLY A 66 2.93 13.00 0.87
CA GLY A 66 3.99 12.61 -0.07
C GLY A 66 3.46 11.91 -1.32
N ILE A 67 2.28 11.26 -1.26
CA ILE A 67 1.64 10.62 -2.43
C ILE A 67 1.18 11.62 -3.50
N HIS A 68 1.13 12.91 -3.19
CA HIS A 68 0.73 13.97 -4.12
C HIS A 68 1.92 14.64 -4.82
N SER A 69 3.14 14.29 -4.46
CA SER A 69 4.32 14.64 -5.28
C SER A 69 4.31 13.87 -6.60
N GLU A 70 5.03 14.35 -7.62
CA GLU A 70 5.11 13.67 -8.92
C GLU A 70 5.56 12.20 -8.78
N THR A 71 6.66 11.98 -8.04
CA THR A 71 7.20 10.64 -7.81
C THR A 71 6.29 9.81 -6.90
N GLY A 72 5.76 10.40 -5.83
CA GLY A 72 4.86 9.72 -4.92
C GLY A 72 3.58 9.27 -5.60
N LYS A 73 3.02 10.11 -6.48
CA LYS A 73 1.86 9.77 -7.30
C LYS A 73 2.16 8.59 -8.18
N GLN A 74 3.26 8.64 -8.93
CA GLN A 74 3.63 7.52 -9.80
C GLN A 74 3.80 6.20 -9.02
N THR A 75 4.29 6.24 -7.78
CA THR A 75 4.35 5.02 -6.95
C THR A 75 2.98 4.46 -6.61
N MET A 76 2.01 5.31 -6.23
CA MET A 76 0.64 4.86 -5.94
C MET A 76 -0.06 4.31 -7.18
N ILE A 77 0.19 4.91 -8.36
CA ILE A 77 -0.32 4.40 -9.64
C ILE A 77 0.21 3.00 -9.90
N ASN A 78 1.53 2.79 -9.73
CA ASN A 78 2.14 1.49 -9.95
C ASN A 78 1.63 0.46 -8.94
N ASP A 79 1.49 0.83 -7.66
CA ASP A 79 0.91 -0.03 -6.62
C ASP A 79 -0.53 -0.43 -6.99
N PHE A 80 -1.38 0.53 -7.38
CA PHE A 80 -2.76 0.25 -7.77
C PHE A 80 -2.85 -0.67 -9.00
N LYS A 81 -1.97 -0.52 -9.99
CA LYS A 81 -1.94 -1.42 -11.15
C LYS A 81 -1.57 -2.86 -10.78
N VAL A 82 -0.72 -3.05 -9.77
CA VAL A 82 -0.46 -4.38 -9.23
C VAL A 82 -1.73 -4.97 -8.61
N LEU A 83 -2.49 -4.18 -7.86
CA LEU A 83 -3.78 -4.59 -7.29
C LEU A 83 -4.84 -4.85 -8.36
N ALA A 84 -4.82 -4.13 -9.47
CA ALA A 84 -5.80 -4.26 -10.55
C ALA A 84 -5.56 -5.45 -11.49
N ASP A 85 -4.38 -6.09 -11.48
CA ASP A 85 -4.08 -7.26 -12.31
C ASP A 85 -4.52 -8.57 -11.61
N PRO A 86 -5.53 -9.29 -12.14
CA PRO A 86 -6.02 -10.54 -11.57
C PRO A 86 -4.93 -11.61 -11.38
N LYS A 87 -3.86 -11.58 -12.17
CA LYS A 87 -2.77 -12.58 -12.10
C LYS A 87 -1.96 -12.47 -10.79
N ASN A 88 -2.03 -11.32 -10.11
CA ASN A 88 -1.29 -11.12 -8.88
C ASN A 88 -2.01 -11.67 -7.64
N HIS A 89 -3.31 -11.98 -7.72
CA HIS A 89 -4.12 -12.34 -6.55
C HIS A 89 -4.04 -13.83 -6.16
N PRO A 90 -4.03 -14.14 -4.85
CA PRO A 90 -4.02 -13.24 -3.68
C PRO A 90 -2.68 -12.50 -3.45
N ILE A 91 -2.75 -11.23 -3.03
CA ILE A 91 -1.59 -10.33 -2.84
C ILE A 91 -1.36 -10.09 -1.34
N TYR A 92 -0.11 -10.21 -0.90
CA TYR A 92 0.37 -9.69 0.37
C TYR A 92 1.16 -8.41 0.09
N PHE A 93 0.72 -7.26 0.61
CA PHE A 93 1.44 -5.99 0.47
C PHE A 93 1.86 -5.44 1.83
N HIS A 94 3.11 -4.99 1.94
CA HIS A 94 3.67 -4.59 3.22
C HIS A 94 4.74 -3.50 3.08
N CYS A 95 5.03 -2.80 4.18
CA CYS A 95 6.22 -1.94 4.30
C CYS A 95 7.13 -2.42 5.45
N ILE A 96 7.82 -1.53 6.15
CA ILE A 96 8.64 -1.91 7.32
C ILE A 96 7.77 -2.36 8.49
N GLY A 97 6.83 -1.51 8.92
CA GLY A 97 5.96 -1.80 10.06
C GLY A 97 4.48 -1.90 9.71
N GLY A 98 4.11 -1.83 8.43
CA GLY A 98 2.74 -2.09 8.00
C GLY A 98 1.74 -0.95 8.27
N TYR A 99 2.22 0.27 8.52
CA TYR A 99 1.36 1.42 8.87
C TYR A 99 1.33 2.47 7.76
N ASP A 100 2.37 3.30 7.57
CA ASP A 100 2.26 4.49 6.70
C ASP A 100 2.02 4.20 5.21
N ARG A 101 2.92 3.44 4.58
CA ARG A 101 2.88 3.16 3.13
C ARG A 101 1.82 2.11 2.81
N THR A 102 1.72 1.11 3.66
CA THR A 102 0.68 0.08 3.60
C THR A 102 -0.71 0.72 3.74
N GLY A 103 -0.88 1.61 4.72
CA GLY A 103 -2.11 2.37 4.94
C GLY A 103 -2.45 3.28 3.76
N ALA A 104 -1.47 3.94 3.13
CA ALA A 104 -1.74 4.77 1.95
C ALA A 104 -2.29 3.96 0.76
N VAL A 105 -1.69 2.79 0.49
CA VAL A 105 -2.17 1.87 -0.54
C VAL A 105 -3.55 1.32 -0.19
N ALA A 106 -3.77 0.90 1.06
CA ALA A 106 -5.06 0.41 1.55
C ALA A 106 -6.16 1.49 1.48
N PHE A 107 -5.84 2.74 1.85
CA PHE A 107 -6.75 3.87 1.79
C PHE A 107 -7.23 4.14 0.37
N ILE A 108 -6.31 4.17 -0.61
CA ILE A 108 -6.66 4.33 -2.03
C ILE A 108 -7.51 3.16 -2.52
N ALA A 109 -7.11 1.93 -2.20
CA ALA A 109 -7.84 0.72 -2.56
C ALA A 109 -9.28 0.75 -2.04
N ASN A 110 -9.48 0.96 -0.74
CA ASN A 110 -10.79 1.06 -0.11
C ASN A 110 -11.61 2.26 -0.60
N GLY A 111 -10.95 3.40 -0.87
CA GLY A 111 -11.60 4.58 -1.43
C GLY A 111 -12.18 4.31 -2.83
N VAL A 112 -11.47 3.57 -3.68
CA VAL A 112 -12.00 3.12 -4.98
C VAL A 112 -13.17 2.15 -4.83
N LEU A 113 -13.20 1.34 -3.76
CA LEU A 113 -14.33 0.46 -3.45
C LEU A 113 -15.54 1.21 -2.88
N GLY A 114 -15.40 2.51 -2.58
CA GLY A 114 -16.49 3.34 -2.07
C GLY A 114 -16.71 3.22 -0.57
N VAL A 115 -15.70 2.78 0.18
CA VAL A 115 -15.71 2.84 1.65
C VAL A 115 -15.86 4.31 2.09
N SER A 116 -16.64 4.55 3.15
CA SER A 116 -16.93 5.90 3.62
C SER A 116 -15.67 6.59 4.15
N GLU A 117 -15.62 7.92 4.09
CA GLU A 117 -14.47 8.69 4.60
C GLU A 117 -14.20 8.42 6.10
N ASN A 118 -15.27 8.22 6.87
CA ASN A 118 -15.16 7.89 8.29
C ASN A 118 -14.55 6.50 8.51
N ASP A 119 -14.96 5.50 7.72
CA ASP A 119 -14.41 4.15 7.83
C ASP A 119 -12.97 4.08 7.31
N LEU A 120 -12.64 4.85 6.26
CA LEU A 120 -11.26 5.01 5.78
C LEU A 120 -10.36 5.64 6.85
N ALA A 121 -10.85 6.68 7.55
CA ALA A 121 -10.13 7.29 8.66
C ALA A 121 -9.96 6.30 9.82
N SER A 122 -11.01 5.53 10.14
CA SER A 122 -10.94 4.51 11.20
C SER A 122 -9.96 3.39 10.87
N ASP A 123 -9.93 2.90 9.64
CA ASP A 123 -8.96 1.90 9.17
C ASP A 123 -7.52 2.45 9.26
N TRP A 124 -7.31 3.70 8.82
CA TRP A 124 -6.02 4.38 8.97
C TRP A 124 -5.57 4.45 10.43
N GLU A 125 -6.45 4.89 11.33
CA GLU A 125 -6.14 5.03 12.76
C GLU A 125 -5.79 3.68 13.40
N GLN A 126 -6.47 2.60 13.05
CA GLN A 126 -6.18 1.26 13.58
C GLN A 126 -4.74 0.81 13.29
N THR A 127 -4.13 1.23 12.18
CA THR A 127 -2.72 0.94 11.90
C THR A 127 -1.74 1.76 12.76
N THR A 128 -2.20 2.90 13.30
CA THR A 128 -1.39 3.79 14.14
C THR A 128 -1.49 3.48 15.64
N LEU A 129 -2.63 2.97 16.11
CA LEU A 129 -2.90 2.70 17.54
C LEU A 129 -1.87 1.76 18.21
N PRO A 130 -1.49 0.61 17.61
CA PRO A 130 -0.52 -0.31 18.24
C PRO A 130 0.87 0.29 18.45
N ASN A 131 1.19 1.36 17.72
CA ASN A 131 2.50 1.98 17.73
C ASN A 131 2.53 3.30 18.53
N LEU A 132 1.39 3.73 19.10
CA LEU A 132 1.27 5.01 19.83
C LEU A 132 2.42 5.32 20.81
N PRO A 133 2.97 4.35 21.58
CA PRO A 133 4.11 4.62 22.47
C PRO A 133 5.40 5.00 21.74
N ASP A 134 5.61 4.48 20.52
CA ASP A 134 6.81 4.65 19.71
C ASP A 134 6.62 5.67 18.57
N LEU A 135 5.40 6.22 18.43
CA LEU A 135 5.13 7.23 17.42
C LEU A 135 5.86 8.52 17.78
N PRO A 136 6.74 9.04 16.91
CA PRO A 136 7.22 10.41 17.08
C PRO A 136 6.00 11.35 17.08
N PRO A 137 6.10 12.51 17.75
CA PRO A 137 5.03 13.52 17.75
C PRO A 137 4.50 13.74 16.33
N LYS A 138 3.20 14.07 16.17
CA LYS A 138 2.65 14.54 14.88
C LYS A 138 3.61 15.59 14.32
N ASP A 139 4.38 15.21 13.31
CA ASP A 139 5.31 16.08 12.62
C ASP A 139 4.76 16.36 11.23
N LYS A 140 5.33 17.36 10.57
CA LYS A 140 4.92 17.77 9.21
C LYS A 140 5.01 16.65 8.16
N TRP A 141 5.65 15.53 8.46
CA TRP A 141 5.87 14.42 7.54
C TRP A 141 4.77 13.37 7.63
N ARG A 142 4.04 13.31 8.76
CA ARG A 142 2.90 12.42 9.01
C ARG A 142 1.55 13.14 8.80
N ASP A 143 1.49 13.85 7.68
CA ASP A 143 0.39 14.74 7.30
C ASP A 143 -0.76 13.94 6.64
N TYR A 144 -1.60 13.32 7.48
CA TYR A 144 -2.81 12.61 7.04
C TYR A 144 -3.83 13.57 6.42
N ASP A 145 -4.08 14.72 7.05
CA ASP A 145 -5.03 15.70 6.55
C ASP A 145 -4.61 16.18 5.16
N GLY A 146 -3.33 16.50 4.97
CA GLY A 146 -2.78 16.85 3.66
C GLY A 146 -2.76 15.71 2.64
N MET A 147 -2.81 14.44 3.08
CA MET A 147 -3.05 13.29 2.19
C MET A 147 -4.49 13.32 1.67
N VAL A 148 -5.47 13.47 2.56
CA VAL A 148 -6.89 13.46 2.19
C VAL A 148 -7.25 14.69 1.35
N GLU A 149 -6.87 15.89 1.81
CA GLU A 149 -7.08 17.17 1.11
C GLU A 149 -6.46 17.18 -0.30
N GLY A 150 -5.35 16.47 -0.50
CA GLY A 150 -4.71 16.39 -1.80
C GLY A 150 -5.56 15.68 -2.86
N PHE A 151 -6.41 14.71 -2.49
CA PHE A 151 -7.33 14.07 -3.43
C PHE A 151 -8.42 15.04 -3.92
N TYR A 152 -8.96 15.87 -3.03
CA TYR A 152 -10.00 16.84 -3.37
C TYR A 152 -9.58 17.85 -4.44
N LYS A 153 -8.28 18.04 -4.68
CA LYS A 153 -7.75 18.86 -5.79
C LYS A 153 -8.08 18.32 -7.18
N TYR A 154 -8.41 17.03 -7.28
CA TYR A 154 -8.83 16.38 -8.52
C TYR A 154 -10.34 16.45 -8.74
N GLY A 155 -11.09 16.79 -7.69
CA GLY A 155 -12.54 16.88 -7.71
C GLY A 155 -13.07 18.30 -7.94
N LYS A 156 -14.39 18.40 -7.92
CA LYS A 156 -15.14 19.66 -7.82
C LYS A 156 -15.79 19.76 -6.45
N THR A 157 -16.16 20.97 -6.05
CA THR A 157 -16.91 21.19 -4.80
C THR A 157 -18.16 20.29 -4.75
N GLY A 158 -18.29 19.52 -3.67
CA GLY A 158 -19.41 18.60 -3.45
C GLY A 158 -19.24 17.20 -4.05
N GLU A 159 -18.14 16.90 -4.75
CA GLU A 159 -17.84 15.53 -5.17
C GLU A 159 -17.35 14.68 -3.99
N SER A 160 -17.62 13.37 -4.06
CA SER A 160 -17.20 12.41 -3.04
C SER A 160 -15.69 12.19 -3.06
N LEU A 161 -15.10 11.81 -1.92
CA LEU A 161 -13.69 11.41 -1.86
C LEU A 161 -13.37 10.25 -2.81
N LYS A 162 -14.28 9.28 -2.96
CA LYS A 162 -14.17 8.17 -3.93
C LYS A 162 -13.92 8.72 -5.35
N ASP A 163 -14.76 9.65 -5.82
CA ASP A 163 -14.63 10.19 -7.17
C ASP A 163 -13.33 11.00 -7.33
N CYS A 164 -12.91 11.69 -6.27
CA CYS A 164 -11.64 12.39 -6.22
C CYS A 164 -10.43 11.43 -6.32
N ILE A 165 -10.46 10.31 -5.59
CA ILE A 165 -9.42 9.26 -5.64
C ILE A 165 -9.38 8.61 -7.03
N GLU A 166 -10.53 8.31 -7.63
CA GLU A 166 -10.57 7.76 -9.00
C GLU A 166 -9.94 8.73 -10.00
N LYS A 167 -10.25 10.03 -9.92
CA LYS A 167 -9.63 11.03 -10.80
C LYS A 167 -8.13 11.20 -10.55
N TYR A 168 -7.68 11.07 -9.30
CA TYR A 168 -6.26 11.01 -8.97
C TYR A 168 -5.57 9.84 -9.70
N LEU A 169 -6.18 8.65 -9.69
CA LEU A 169 -5.66 7.45 -10.38
C LEU A 169 -5.68 7.61 -11.90
N LEU A 170 -6.82 8.04 -12.45
CA LEU A 170 -6.99 8.24 -13.90
C LEU A 170 -5.98 9.26 -14.45
N SER A 171 -5.79 10.37 -13.74
CA SER A 171 -4.83 11.41 -14.15
C SER A 171 -3.36 10.98 -14.01
N GLY A 172 -3.08 9.87 -13.31
CA GLY A 172 -1.76 9.24 -13.26
C GLY A 172 -1.58 8.08 -14.23
N GLY A 173 -2.61 7.75 -15.02
CA GLY A 173 -2.53 6.72 -16.06
C GLY A 173 -3.04 5.33 -15.66
N VAL A 174 -3.77 5.20 -14.54
CA VAL A 174 -4.65 4.04 -14.34
C VAL A 174 -5.82 4.16 -15.32
N THR A 175 -6.25 3.05 -15.93
CA THR A 175 -7.39 3.06 -16.86
C THR A 175 -8.73 2.79 -16.14
N PRO A 176 -9.87 3.22 -16.72
CA PRO A 176 -11.19 2.83 -16.21
C PRO A 176 -11.37 1.31 -16.10
N GLU A 177 -10.79 0.54 -17.03
CA GLU A 177 -10.82 -0.92 -17.03
C GLU A 177 -10.02 -1.53 -15.88
N GLU A 178 -8.86 -0.96 -15.54
CA GLU A 178 -8.07 -1.37 -14.37
C GLU A 178 -8.86 -1.13 -13.07
N ILE A 179 -9.50 0.03 -12.92
CA ILE A 179 -10.38 0.34 -11.77
C ILE A 179 -11.57 -0.64 -11.71
N ALA A 180 -12.23 -0.89 -12.84
CA ALA A 180 -13.36 -1.83 -12.90
C ALA A 180 -12.93 -3.27 -12.58
N THR A 181 -11.74 -3.67 -13.05
CA THR A 181 -11.16 -5.00 -12.77
C THR A 181 -10.85 -5.14 -11.29
N PHE A 182 -10.23 -4.14 -10.66
CA PHE A 182 -9.97 -4.13 -9.22
C PHE A 182 -11.26 -4.29 -8.41
N ARG A 183 -12.31 -3.52 -8.73
CA ARG A 183 -13.64 -3.68 -8.09
C ARG A 183 -14.20 -5.08 -8.25
N LYS A 184 -14.10 -5.66 -9.44
CA LYS A 184 -14.55 -7.02 -9.70
C LYS A 184 -13.78 -8.05 -8.87
N ILE A 185 -12.48 -7.88 -8.68
CA ILE A 185 -11.69 -8.78 -7.83
C ILE A 185 -12.16 -8.72 -6.37
N MET A 186 -12.39 -7.51 -5.85
CA MET A 186 -12.63 -7.32 -4.41
C MET A 186 -14.09 -7.44 -3.97
N LEU A 187 -15.06 -7.18 -4.86
CA LEU A 187 -16.48 -7.13 -4.52
C LEU A 187 -17.27 -8.38 -4.97
N VAL A 188 -16.66 -9.26 -5.76
CA VAL A 188 -17.30 -10.51 -6.15
C VAL A 188 -17.22 -11.49 -4.97
N LYS A 189 -18.40 -11.96 -4.55
CA LYS A 189 -18.58 -12.97 -3.49
C LYS A 189 -18.37 -14.38 -4.03
#